data_AF-A0A534RLN9-F1
#
_entry.id   AF-A0A534RLN9-F1
#
_cell.length_a   1.000
_cell.length_b   1.000
_cell.length_c   1.000
_cell.angle_alpha   90.00
_cell.angle_beta   90.00
_cell.angle_gamma   90.00
#
_symmetry.space_group_name_H-M   'P 1'
#
loop_
_entity.id
_entity.type
_entity.pdbx_description
1 polymer ?
#
loop_
_entity_poly.entity_id
_entity_poly.type
_entity_poly.pdbx_seq_one_letter_code
_entity_poly.pdbx_strand_id
1 'polypeptide(L)' 'MIFSGGAWAEDEALFAEVRAIREGGGFGSIVGRNSLQRQRAESVAFLRQVRQLYAGEIQ' A
#
# COMPACT_ATOMS: atom_id res chain seq x y z
N MET A 1 8.95 0.12 -11.95
CA MET A 1 9.70 -0.07 -10.68
C MET A 1 8.75 -0.63 -9.62
N ILE A 2 9.20 -1.53 -8.75
CA ILE A 2 8.44 -2.06 -7.60
C ILE A 2 9.17 -1.60 -6.33
N PHE A 3 8.46 -1.02 -5.37
CA PHE A 3 9.04 -0.46 -4.15
C PHE A 3 8.91 -1.43 -2.96
N SER A 4 9.88 -1.40 -2.04
CA SER A 4 9.81 -2.15 -0.78
C SER A 4 9.33 -1.23 0.34
N GLY A 5 8.23 -1.61 0.99
CA GLY A 5 7.70 -0.87 2.13
C GLY A 5 8.67 -0.83 3.33
N GLY A 6 8.61 0.26 4.07
CA GLY A 6 9.48 0.56 5.23
C GLY A 6 9.04 -0.08 6.54
N ALA A 7 9.30 0.64 7.64
CA ALA A 7 8.83 0.28 8.98
C ALA A 7 7.29 0.32 9.07
N TRP A 8 6.75 -0.06 10.22
CA TRP A 8 5.33 0.12 10.47
C TRP A 8 4.95 1.60 10.34
N ALA A 9 3.85 1.87 9.64
CA ALA A 9 3.32 3.20 9.44
C ALA A 9 1.79 3.16 9.44
N GLU A 10 1.19 4.30 9.75
CA GLU A 10 -0.26 4.51 9.64
C GLU A 10 -0.73 4.35 8.20
N ASP A 11 -1.98 3.92 8.04
CA ASP A 11 -2.58 3.64 6.74
C ASP A 11 -2.52 4.85 5.79
N GLU A 12 -2.82 6.06 6.28
CA GLU A 12 -2.82 7.28 5.47
C GLU A 12 -1.45 7.58 4.85
N ALA A 13 -0.37 7.35 5.61
CA ALA A 13 0.99 7.57 5.15
C ALA A 13 1.36 6.56 4.04
N LEU A 14 0.98 5.29 4.21
CA LEU A 14 1.21 4.24 3.22
C LEU A 14 0.40 4.47 1.95
N PHE A 15 -0.84 4.93 2.06
CA PHE A 15 -1.65 5.25 0.88
C PHE A 15 -1.10 6.45 0.12
N ALA A 16 -0.64 7.48 0.82
CA ALA A 16 0.06 8.60 0.18
C ALA A 16 1.33 8.13 -0.57
N GLU A 17 2.11 7.23 0.02
CA GLU A 17 3.30 6.65 -0.63
C GLU A 17 2.91 5.81 -1.86
N VAL A 18 1.88 4.97 -1.76
CA VAL A 18 1.35 4.17 -2.88
C VAL A 18 0.87 5.06 -4.03
N ARG A 19 0.15 6.15 -3.72
CA ARG A 19 -0.27 7.17 -4.70
C ARG A 19 0.95 7.79 -5.39
N ALA A 20 1.93 8.27 -4.63
CA ALA A 20 3.14 8.88 -5.17
C ALA A 20 3.95 7.91 -6.05
N ILE A 21 4.07 6.63 -5.65
CA ILE A 21 4.73 5.58 -6.43
C ILE A 21 4.01 5.39 -7.77
N ARG A 22 2.67 5.30 -7.76
CA ARG A 22 1.88 5.15 -8.97
C ARG A 22 2.04 6.35 -9.90
N GLU A 23 1.94 7.57 -9.36
CA GLU A 23 2.14 8.81 -10.11
C GLU A 23 3.54 8.89 -10.74
N GLY A 24 4.54 8.34 -10.05
CA GLY A 24 5.91 8.17 -10.56
C GLY A 24 6.11 7.02 -11.57
N GLY A 25 5.04 6.35 -12.02
CA GLY A 25 5.13 5.23 -12.98
C GLY A 25 5.56 3.89 -12.36
N GLY A 26 5.45 3.75 -11.03
CA GLY A 26 5.66 2.49 -10.32
C GLY A 26 4.49 1.51 -10.52
N PHE A 27 4.81 0.21 -10.57
CA PHE A 27 3.83 -0.84 -10.87
C PHE A 27 3.30 -1.56 -9.63
N GLY A 28 3.82 -1.25 -8.44
CA GLY A 28 3.40 -1.90 -7.20
C GLY A 28 4.35 -1.68 -6.03
N SER A 29 3.96 -2.25 -4.90
CA SER A 29 4.70 -2.26 -3.64
C SER A 29 4.76 -3.65 -3.02
N ILE A 30 5.90 -3.97 -2.41
CA ILE A 30 6.11 -5.15 -1.54
C ILE A 30 5.83 -4.71 -0.11
N VAL A 31 4.76 -5.25 0.49
CA VAL A 31 4.30 -4.82 1.82
C VAL A 31 4.28 -5.99 2.81
N GLY A 32 5.32 -6.07 3.65
CA GLY A 32 5.49 -7.12 4.67
C GLY A 32 4.98 -6.70 6.05
N ARG A 33 5.79 -5.96 6.81
CA ARG A 33 5.48 -5.55 8.21
C ARG A 33 4.11 -4.89 8.36
N ASN A 34 3.76 -3.99 7.42
CA ASN A 34 2.47 -3.32 7.45
C ASN A 34 1.30 -4.29 7.23
N SER A 35 1.46 -5.34 6.44
CA SER A 35 0.40 -6.35 6.28
C SER A 35 0.35 -7.32 7.47
N LEU A 36 1.51 -7.74 7.98
CA LEU A 36 1.61 -8.86 8.91
C LEU A 36 1.44 -8.48 10.39
N GLN A 37 1.62 -7.21 10.74
CA GLN A 37 1.45 -6.72 12.13
C GLN A 37 0.06 -6.15 12.41
N ARG A 38 -0.81 -6.05 11.39
CA ARG A 38 -2.23 -5.64 11.53
C ARG A 38 -3.10 -6.84 11.91
N GLN A 39 -4.29 -6.60 12.48
CA GLN A 39 -5.26 -7.68 12.64
C GLN A 39 -5.66 -8.21 11.26
N ARG A 40 -6.02 -9.50 11.15
CA ARG A 40 -6.30 -10.14 9.85
C ARG A 40 -7.33 -9.39 9.01
N ALA A 41 -8.41 -8.90 9.63
CA ALA A 41 -9.45 -8.15 8.92
C ALA A 41 -8.91 -6.82 8.36
N GLU A 42 -8.15 -6.09 9.18
CA GLU A 42 -7.52 -4.83 8.81
C GLU A 42 -6.45 -5.03 7.73
N SER A 43 -5.61 -6.06 7.86
CA SER A 43 -4.59 -6.43 6.88
C SER A 43 -5.19 -6.68 5.49
N VAL A 44 -6.30 -7.42 5.43
CA VAL A 44 -7.00 -7.70 4.17
C VAL A 44 -7.62 -6.43 3.59
N ALA A 45 -8.22 -5.57 4.42
CA ALA A 45 -8.79 -4.31 3.98
C ALA A 45 -7.71 -3.36 3.43
N PHE A 46 -6.59 -3.24 4.15
CA PHE A 46 -5.41 -2.49 3.76
C PHE A 46 -4.87 -2.96 2.40
N LEU A 47 -4.63 -4.26 2.23
CA LEU A 47 -4.13 -4.82 0.96
C LEU A 47 -5.10 -4.61 -0.21
N ARG A 48 -6.41 -4.66 0.04
CA ARG A 48 -7.42 -4.34 -0.97
C ARG A 48 -7.34 -2.88 -1.39
N GLN A 49 -7.21 -1.95 -0.45
CA GLN A 49 -7.07 -0.53 -0.79
C GLN A 49 -5.80 -0.26 -1.56
N VAL A 50 -4.66 -0.84 -1.16
CA VAL A 50 -3.40 -0.73 -1.94
C VAL A 50 -3.59 -1.21 -3.37
N ARG A 51 -4.26 -2.35 -3.57
CA ARG A 51 -4.59 -2.85 -4.93
C ARG A 51 -5.46 -1.85 -5.69
N GLN A 52 -6.51 -1.32 -5.08
CA GLN A 52 -7.43 -0.36 -5.71
C GLN A 52 -6.72 0.93 -6.12
N LEU A 53 -5.77 1.41 -5.30
CA LEU A 53 -4.96 2.57 -5.61
C LEU A 53 -4.08 2.33 -6.84
N TYR A 54 -3.41 1.17 -6.92
CA TYR A 54 -2.61 0.82 -8.10
C TYR A 54 -3.46 0.59 -9.35
N ALA A 55 -4.65 0.02 -9.20
CA ALA A 55 -5.60 -0.19 -10.30
C ALA A 55 -6.27 1.11 -10.77
N GLY A 56 -6.18 2.19 -10.00
CA GLY A 56 -6.90 3.44 -10.28
C GLY A 56 -8.40 3.39 -10.08
N GLU A 57 -8.88 2.42 -9.30
CA GLU A 57 -10.29 2.29 -8.91
C GLU A 57 -10.68 3.37 -7.88
N ILE A 58 -9.71 3.81 -7.06
CA ILE A 58 -9.90 4.85 -6.05
C ILE A 58 -8.72 5.83 -6.09
N GLN A 59 -8.98 7.07 -5.67
CA GLN A 59 -8.00 8.15 -5.71
C GLN A 59 -7.22 8.22 -4.42
#